data_AF-A0AA41L396-F1
#
_entry.id   AF-A0AA41L396-F1
#
_cell.length_a   1.000
_cell.length_b   1.000
_cell.length_c   1.000
_cell.angle_alpha   90.00
_cell.angle_beta   90.00
_cell.angle_gamma   90.00
#
_symmetry.space_group_name_H-M   'P 1'
#
loop_
_entity.id
_entity.type
_entity.pdbx_description
1 polymer ?
#
loop_
_entity_poly.entity_id
_entity_poly.type
_entity_poly.pdbx_seq_one_letter_code
_entity_poly.pdbx_strand_id
1 'polypeptide(L)'
;MSARGNSPIWQALDLPVFVVLVDLSAEELYLHQVLLNGNYSPATETGLVRIEFDLANDVFTKDSGAVIAAASEKMALSHVRRHLDVVEEGIQEIRQAIADAEENLDAPGLIELMEGRTALRKELAQAGALVRALRAGKKEWKTVADDLDEALQELGGYMQDWNMHRDWDDHGNIVRFIEELR
;
A
#
# COMPACT_ATOMS: atom_id res chain seq x y z
N MET A 1 22.83 5.64 -27.56
CA MET A 1 21.51 4.97 -27.59
C MET A 1 21.54 3.92 -26.49
N SER A 2 20.88 4.20 -25.36
CA SER A 2 20.86 3.28 -24.21
C SER A 2 19.79 2.21 -24.48
N ALA A 3 20.18 0.94 -24.41
CA ALA A 3 19.25 -0.17 -24.47
C ALA A 3 18.24 0.00 -23.33
N ARG A 4 16.98 0.28 -23.65
CA ARG A 4 15.89 0.12 -22.68
C ARG A 4 15.89 -1.36 -22.34
N GLY A 5 16.38 -1.69 -21.14
CA GLY A 5 16.34 -3.06 -20.63
C GLY A 5 14.90 -3.52 -20.63
N ASN A 6 14.59 -4.54 -21.45
CA ASN A 6 13.29 -5.18 -21.40
C ASN A 6 13.24 -5.97 -20.09
N SER A 7 12.65 -5.37 -19.07
CA SER A 7 12.21 -6.09 -17.88
C SER A 7 11.24 -7.19 -18.34
N PRO A 8 11.44 -8.46 -17.94
CA PRO A 8 10.55 -9.55 -18.31
C PRO A 8 9.10 -9.23 -17.93
N ILE A 9 8.13 -9.58 -18.79
CA ILE A 9 6.71 -9.25 -18.62
C ILE A 9 6.14 -9.66 -17.25
N TRP A 10 6.69 -10.70 -16.63
CA TRP A 10 6.29 -11.17 -15.30
C TRP A 10 6.67 -10.22 -14.16
N GLN A 11 7.69 -9.36 -14.33
CA GLN A 11 8.05 -8.33 -13.35
C GLN A 11 7.04 -7.17 -13.34
N ALA A 12 6.24 -7.04 -14.40
CA ALA A 12 5.19 -6.02 -14.50
C ALA A 12 3.81 -6.55 -14.03
N LEU A 13 3.73 -7.80 -13.56
CA LEU A 13 2.48 -8.39 -13.10
C LEU A 13 2.26 -8.10 -11.61
N ASP A 14 1.09 -7.59 -11.27
CA ASP A 14 0.61 -7.39 -9.90
C ASP A 14 0.09 -8.69 -9.25
N LEU A 15 0.53 -9.85 -9.75
CA LEU A 15 0.09 -11.17 -9.34
C LEU A 15 1.31 -12.07 -9.04
N PRO A 16 1.21 -13.03 -8.11
CA PRO A 16 2.26 -14.01 -7.93
C PRO A 16 2.45 -14.80 -9.23
N VAL A 17 3.71 -14.90 -9.67
CA VAL A 17 4.08 -15.66 -10.87
C VAL A 17 4.76 -16.95 -10.43
N PHE A 18 4.36 -18.04 -11.05
CA PHE A 18 4.97 -19.34 -10.85
C PHE A 18 5.48 -19.87 -12.18
N VAL A 19 6.65 -20.52 -12.16
CA VAL A 19 7.20 -21.25 -13.30
C VAL A 19 7.21 -22.73 -12.94
N VAL A 20 6.75 -23.56 -13.89
CA VAL A 20 6.71 -25.01 -13.74
C VAL A 20 7.76 -25.63 -14.65
N LEU A 21 8.60 -26.50 -14.08
CA LEU A 21 9.47 -27.40 -14.83
C LEU A 21 8.83 -28.79 -14.86
N VAL A 22 8.72 -29.38 -16.04
CA VAL A 22 8.25 -30.76 -16.22
C VAL A 22 9.42 -31.63 -16.62
N ASP A 23 9.84 -32.53 -15.73
CA ASP A 23 10.85 -33.55 -16.03
C ASP A 23 10.16 -34.86 -16.45
N LEU A 24 10.13 -35.10 -17.76
CA LEU A 24 9.54 -36.31 -18.33
C LEU A 24 10.37 -37.58 -18.08
N SER A 25 11.64 -37.46 -17.70
CA SER A 25 12.52 -38.61 -17.42
C SER A 25 12.32 -39.15 -16.01
N ALA A 26 12.04 -38.26 -15.06
CA ALA A 26 11.72 -38.60 -13.68
C ALA A 26 10.21 -38.69 -13.40
N GLU A 27 9.37 -38.27 -14.35
CA GLU A 27 7.91 -38.08 -14.17
C GLU A 27 7.59 -37.11 -13.01
N GLU A 28 8.46 -36.11 -12.80
CA GLU A 28 8.35 -35.13 -11.73
C GLU A 28 8.01 -33.73 -12.27
N LEU A 29 7.37 -32.94 -11.41
CA LEU A 29 7.03 -31.56 -11.65
C LEU A 29 7.70 -30.71 -10.56
N TYR A 30 8.24 -29.56 -10.94
CA TYR A 30 8.77 -28.58 -10.00
C TYR A 30 8.07 -27.23 -10.20
N LEU A 31 7.77 -26.53 -9.12
CA LEU A 31 7.04 -25.27 -9.07
C LEU A 31 7.88 -24.24 -8.30
N HIS A 32 8.35 -23.22 -9.02
CA HIS A 32 9.11 -22.13 -8.45
C HIS A 32 8.27 -20.84 -8.42
N GLN A 33 8.16 -20.20 -7.26
CA GLN A 33 7.57 -18.86 -7.16
C GLN A 33 8.61 -17.82 -7.57
N VAL A 34 8.27 -16.99 -8.56
CA VAL A 34 9.12 -15.89 -8.97
C VAL A 34 8.95 -14.71 -8.00
N LEU A 35 10.04 -14.28 -7.38
CA LEU A 35 10.06 -13.16 -6.43
C LEU A 35 10.55 -11.88 -7.12
N LEU A 36 9.84 -10.77 -6.99
CA LEU A 36 10.25 -9.49 -7.60
C LEU A 36 11.67 -9.04 -7.18
N ASN A 37 12.07 -9.35 -5.94
CA ASN A 37 13.40 -9.06 -5.39
C ASN A 37 14.32 -10.29 -5.34
N GLY A 38 14.00 -11.35 -6.09
CA GLY A 38 14.84 -12.55 -6.14
C GLY A 38 16.18 -12.26 -6.81
N ASN A 39 17.26 -12.80 -6.25
CA ASN A 39 18.58 -12.81 -6.88
C ASN A 39 18.59 -13.82 -8.05
N TYR A 40 17.86 -13.51 -9.11
CA TYR A 40 17.98 -14.24 -10.36
C TYR A 40 19.28 -13.82 -11.04
N SER A 41 20.03 -14.82 -11.54
CA SER A 41 21.28 -14.56 -12.23
C SER A 41 21.05 -13.55 -13.37
N PRO A 42 21.98 -12.60 -13.58
CA PRO A 42 21.77 -11.46 -14.44
C PRO A 42 21.32 -11.92 -15.83
N ALA A 43 20.42 -11.13 -16.41
CA ALA A 43 19.96 -11.36 -17.75
C ALA A 43 21.19 -11.47 -18.67
N THR A 44 21.23 -12.49 -19.53
CA THR A 44 22.25 -12.58 -20.59
C THR A 44 22.30 -11.27 -21.39
N GLU A 45 23.34 -11.05 -22.21
CA GLU A 45 23.42 -9.87 -23.10
C GLU A 45 22.15 -9.64 -23.96
N THR A 46 21.29 -10.66 -24.08
CA THR A 46 20.01 -10.68 -24.79
C THR A 46 18.77 -10.46 -23.92
N GLY A 47 18.89 -10.24 -22.61
CA GLY A 47 17.74 -10.00 -21.71
C GLY A 47 17.07 -11.27 -21.15
N LEU A 48 17.68 -12.45 -21.28
CA LEU A 48 17.11 -13.72 -20.79
C LEU A 48 17.48 -13.95 -19.32
N VAL A 49 16.48 -14.15 -18.48
CA VAL A 49 16.66 -14.46 -17.05
C VAL A 49 16.73 -15.98 -16.85
N ARG A 50 17.72 -16.45 -16.08
CA ARG A 50 17.81 -17.85 -15.66
C ARG A 50 17.15 -18.03 -14.30
N ILE A 51 16.18 -18.95 -14.24
CA ILE A 51 15.56 -19.41 -13.00
C ILE A 51 16.19 -20.77 -12.68
N GLU A 52 16.80 -20.88 -11.50
CA GLU A 52 17.33 -22.13 -10.99
C GLU A 52 16.31 -22.75 -10.05
N PHE A 53 15.86 -23.96 -10.38
CA PHE A 53 14.97 -24.73 -9.53
C PHE A 53 15.78 -25.42 -8.43
N ASP A 54 15.30 -25.32 -7.21
CA ASP A 54 15.76 -26.15 -6.12
C ASP A 54 15.04 -27.50 -6.21
N LEU A 55 15.68 -28.51 -6.81
CA LEU A 55 15.05 -29.82 -7.03
C LEU A 55 14.67 -30.54 -5.72
N ALA A 56 15.17 -30.10 -4.56
CA ALA A 56 14.76 -30.65 -3.27
C ALA A 56 13.52 -29.95 -2.71
N ASN A 57 13.38 -28.64 -2.92
CA ASN A 57 12.36 -27.82 -2.27
C ASN A 57 11.23 -27.36 -3.20
N ASP A 58 11.49 -27.24 -4.50
CA ASP A 58 10.52 -26.79 -5.51
C ASP A 58 9.65 -27.94 -6.03
N VAL A 59 9.69 -29.13 -5.43
CA VAL A 59 8.88 -30.28 -5.91
C VAL A 59 7.39 -29.93 -5.85
N PHE A 60 6.70 -30.10 -6.97
CA PHE A 60 5.25 -29.92 -7.03
C PHE A 60 4.59 -31.12 -6.36
N THR A 61 3.87 -30.84 -5.27
CA THR A 61 3.18 -31.83 -4.46
C THR A 61 1.71 -31.46 -4.33
N LYS A 62 0.94 -32.32 -3.65
CA LYS A 62 -0.45 -32.02 -3.28
C LYS A 62 -0.59 -30.72 -2.46
N ASP A 63 0.48 -30.29 -1.78
CA ASP A 63 0.48 -29.10 -0.92
C ASP A 63 0.81 -27.81 -1.70
N SER A 64 1.28 -27.92 -2.95
CA SER A 64 1.62 -26.77 -3.79
C SER A 64 0.44 -25.82 -4.05
N GLY A 65 -0.80 -26.34 -4.02
CA GLY A 65 -1.99 -25.50 -4.09
C GLY A 65 -2.10 -24.52 -2.90
N ALA A 66 -1.72 -24.96 -1.70
CA ALA A 66 -1.69 -24.09 -0.51
C ALA A 66 -0.61 -23.01 -0.62
N VAL A 67 0.55 -23.34 -1.21
CA VAL A 67 1.63 -22.38 -1.48
C VAL A 67 1.17 -21.28 -2.44
N ILE A 68 0.49 -21.66 -3.54
CA ILE A 68 -0.06 -20.70 -4.52
C ILE A 68 -1.12 -19.80 -3.87
N ALA A 69 -2.01 -20.38 -3.06
CA ALA A 69 -3.04 -19.64 -2.35
C ALA A 69 -2.43 -18.63 -1.37
N ALA A 70 -1.45 -19.05 -0.56
CA ALA A 70 -0.77 -18.19 0.40
C ALA A 70 0.00 -17.05 -0.29
N ALA A 71 0.68 -17.32 -1.42
CA ALA A 71 1.35 -16.29 -2.19
C ALA A 71 0.36 -15.25 -2.75
N SER A 72 -0.80 -15.72 -3.22
CA SER A 72 -1.88 -14.86 -3.73
C SER A 72 -2.48 -13.99 -2.64
N GLU A 73 -2.75 -14.56 -1.47
CA GLU A 73 -3.23 -13.82 -0.31
C GLU A 73 -2.21 -12.77 0.16
N LYS A 74 -0.93 -13.14 0.25
CA LYS A 74 0.15 -12.21 0.60
C LYS A 74 0.24 -11.04 -0.37
N MET A 75 0.19 -11.30 -1.68
CA MET A 75 0.22 -10.26 -2.71
C MET A 75 -1.03 -9.36 -2.64
N ALA A 76 -2.20 -9.96 -2.42
CA ALA A 76 -3.44 -9.22 -2.25
C ALA A 76 -3.37 -8.27 -1.05
N LEU A 77 -2.85 -8.75 0.08
CA LEU A 77 -2.63 -7.94 1.28
C LEU A 77 -1.60 -6.83 1.04
N SER A 78 -0.52 -7.07 0.29
CA SER A 78 0.47 -6.03 0.00
C SER A 78 -0.09 -4.89 -0.84
N HIS A 79 -1.00 -5.19 -1.79
CA HIS A 79 -1.67 -4.15 -2.58
C HIS A 79 -2.58 -3.26 -1.72
N VAL A 80 -3.34 -3.87 -0.80
CA VAL A 80 -4.12 -3.11 0.17
C VAL A 80 -3.20 -2.27 1.05
N ARG A 81 -2.12 -2.88 1.57
CA ARG A 81 -1.18 -2.22 2.48
C ARG A 81 -0.52 -1.00 1.88
N ARG A 82 -0.11 -1.05 0.61
CA ARG A 82 0.48 0.10 -0.09
C ARG A 82 -0.34 1.40 0.06
N HIS A 83 -1.67 1.30 0.03
CA HIS A 83 -2.55 2.46 0.21
C HIS A 83 -2.79 2.79 1.68
N LEU A 84 -2.88 1.77 2.55
CA LEU A 84 -3.05 1.99 3.98
C LEU A 84 -1.83 2.66 4.61
N ASP A 85 -0.62 2.32 4.17
CA ASP A 85 0.62 2.86 4.71
C ASP A 85 0.71 4.39 4.47
N VAL A 86 0.23 4.88 3.31
CA VAL A 86 0.13 6.33 3.02
C VAL A 86 -0.87 7.01 3.95
N VAL A 87 -1.98 6.35 4.26
CA VAL A 87 -2.98 6.90 5.19
C VAL A 87 -2.44 6.92 6.62
N GLU A 88 -1.75 5.85 7.05
CA GLU A 88 -1.11 5.75 8.36
C GLU A 88 -0.02 6.83 8.52
N GLU A 89 0.78 7.10 7.48
CA GLU A 89 1.76 8.20 7.48
C GLU A 89 1.05 9.56 7.67
N GLY A 90 0.00 9.85 6.90
CA GLY A 90 -0.77 11.09 7.05
C GLY A 90 -1.45 11.24 8.42
N ILE A 91 -1.91 10.14 9.04
CA ILE A 91 -2.44 10.15 10.42
C ILE A 91 -1.35 10.58 11.41
N GLN A 92 -0.13 10.05 11.28
CA GLN A 92 0.99 10.42 12.14
C GLN A 92 1.39 11.87 11.94
N GLU A 93 1.44 12.36 10.69
CA GLU A 93 1.71 13.76 10.39
C GLU A 93 0.69 14.70 11.04
N ILE A 94 -0.60 14.38 10.97
CA ILE A 94 -1.66 15.15 11.63
C ILE A 94 -1.43 15.22 13.14
N ARG A 95 -1.24 14.06 13.78
CA ARG A 95 -1.08 14.00 15.24
C ARG A 95 0.19 14.70 15.71
N GLN A 96 1.28 14.57 14.96
CA GLN A 96 2.53 15.24 15.26
C GLN A 96 2.39 16.76 15.12
N ALA A 97 1.76 17.25 14.05
CA ALA A 97 1.56 18.68 13.85
C ALA A 97 0.68 19.31 14.93
N ILE A 98 -0.34 18.60 15.42
CA ILE A 98 -1.15 19.06 16.56
C ILE A 98 -0.28 19.17 17.81
N ALA A 99 0.51 18.13 18.12
CA ALA A 99 1.39 18.12 19.29
C ALA A 99 2.44 19.25 19.23
N ASP A 100 3.06 19.48 18.07
CA ASP A 100 4.05 20.54 17.89
C ASP A 100 3.40 21.94 18.00
N ALA A 101 2.17 22.09 17.52
CA ALA A 101 1.43 23.35 17.57
C ALA A 101 1.05 23.77 19.01
N GLU A 102 0.99 22.84 19.97
CA GLU A 102 0.81 23.18 21.40
C GLU A 102 1.97 24.01 21.96
N GLU A 103 3.19 23.82 21.44
CA GLU A 103 4.38 24.58 21.85
C GLU A 103 4.57 25.86 21.01
N ASN A 104 4.31 25.78 19.71
CA ASN A 104 4.38 26.92 18.79
C ASN A 104 3.43 26.74 17.60
N LEU A 105 2.36 27.53 17.54
CA LEU A 105 1.34 27.41 16.51
C LEU A 105 1.89 27.60 15.09
N ASP A 106 1.82 26.54 14.29
CA ASP A 106 2.05 26.56 12.83
C ASP A 106 0.72 26.46 12.07
N ALA A 107 0.01 27.58 11.98
CA ALA A 107 -1.27 27.65 11.29
C ALA A 107 -1.19 27.23 9.79
N PRO A 108 -0.19 27.66 9.00
CA PRO A 108 -0.01 27.17 7.63
C PRO A 108 0.13 25.65 7.52
N GLY A 109 0.95 25.01 8.37
CA GLY A 109 1.13 23.56 8.35
C GLY A 109 -0.15 22.79 8.66
N LEU A 110 -0.94 23.24 9.64
CA LEU A 110 -2.23 22.63 9.98
C LEU A 110 -3.26 22.78 8.83
N ILE A 111 -3.26 23.92 8.13
CA ILE A 111 -4.12 24.15 6.96
C ILE A 111 -3.72 23.22 5.80
N GLU A 112 -2.41 23.03 5.56
CA GLU A 112 -1.93 22.11 4.53
C GLU A 112 -2.40 20.67 4.78
N LEU A 113 -2.30 20.20 6.03
CA LEU A 113 -2.79 18.87 6.42
C LEU A 113 -4.31 18.74 6.27
N MET A 114 -5.06 19.79 6.63
CA MET A 114 -6.50 19.86 6.40
C MET A 114 -6.84 19.74 4.91
N GLU A 115 -6.13 20.45 4.04
CA GLU A 115 -6.34 20.38 2.58
C GLU A 115 -5.97 18.99 2.03
N GLY A 116 -4.92 18.37 2.59
CA GLY A 116 -4.48 17.01 2.32
C GLY A 116 -5.49 15.91 2.63
N ARG A 117 -6.50 16.16 3.49
CA ARG A 117 -7.51 15.17 3.91
C ARG A 117 -8.20 14.45 2.73
N THR A 118 -8.40 15.16 1.62
CA THR A 118 -9.07 14.60 0.43
C THR A 118 -8.21 13.54 -0.27
N ALA A 119 -6.89 13.71 -0.26
CA ALA A 119 -5.94 12.72 -0.75
C ALA A 119 -5.93 11.48 0.16
N LEU A 120 -5.88 11.67 1.48
CA LEU A 120 -5.93 10.56 2.44
C LEU A 120 -7.24 9.75 2.31
N ARG A 121 -8.40 10.42 2.21
CA ARG A 121 -9.69 9.74 1.96
C ARG A 121 -9.72 9.01 0.62
N LYS A 122 -9.04 9.52 -0.41
CA LYS A 122 -8.92 8.86 -1.71
C LYS A 122 -8.10 7.58 -1.62
N GLU A 123 -6.95 7.60 -0.94
CA GLU A 123 -6.12 6.41 -0.71
C GLU A 123 -6.89 5.36 0.11
N LEU A 124 -7.59 5.77 1.17
CA LEU A 124 -8.45 4.88 1.95
C LEU A 124 -9.58 4.26 1.11
N ALA A 125 -10.16 5.02 0.18
CA ALA A 125 -11.18 4.52 -0.74
C ALA A 125 -10.62 3.49 -1.73
N GLN A 126 -9.38 3.70 -2.22
CA GLN A 126 -8.68 2.75 -3.08
C GLN A 126 -8.36 1.46 -2.32
N ALA A 127 -7.84 1.55 -1.10
CA ALA A 127 -7.66 0.40 -0.21
C ALA A 127 -8.98 -0.36 0.00
N GLY A 128 -10.08 0.35 0.27
CA GLY A 128 -11.39 -0.27 0.46
C GLY A 128 -11.94 -0.95 -0.81
N ALA A 129 -11.64 -0.42 -2.00
CA ALA A 129 -11.98 -1.08 -3.26
C ALA A 129 -11.20 -2.39 -3.44
N LEU A 130 -9.90 -2.38 -3.12
CA LEU A 130 -9.05 -3.57 -3.17
C LEU A 130 -9.48 -4.63 -2.15
N VAL A 131 -9.82 -4.24 -0.92
CA VAL A 131 -10.37 -5.15 0.10
C VAL A 131 -11.62 -5.87 -0.41
N ARG A 132 -12.53 -5.16 -1.09
CA ARG A 132 -13.74 -5.76 -1.66
C ARG A 132 -13.42 -6.69 -2.83
N ALA A 133 -12.51 -6.29 -3.72
CA ALA A 133 -12.13 -7.06 -4.89
C ALA A 133 -11.37 -8.35 -4.53
N LEU A 134 -10.42 -8.23 -3.60
CA LEU A 134 -9.48 -9.28 -3.22
C LEU A 134 -9.95 -10.10 -2.02
N ARG A 135 -10.96 -9.61 -1.28
CA ARG A 135 -11.51 -10.21 -0.05
C ARG A 135 -10.47 -10.41 1.06
N ALA A 136 -9.43 -9.58 1.07
CA ALA A 136 -8.33 -9.60 2.04
C ALA A 136 -8.17 -8.22 2.69
N GLY A 137 -7.66 -8.16 3.93
CA GLY A 137 -7.30 -6.90 4.59
C GLY A 137 -8.46 -6.09 5.19
N LYS A 138 -9.63 -6.69 5.40
CA LYS A 138 -10.84 -5.97 5.88
C LYS A 138 -10.66 -5.37 7.27
N LYS A 139 -9.95 -6.08 8.16
CA LYS A 139 -9.78 -5.64 9.54
C LYS A 139 -8.83 -4.43 9.59
N GLU A 140 -7.71 -4.54 8.91
CA GLU A 140 -6.67 -3.53 8.78
C GLU A 140 -7.25 -2.25 8.16
N TRP A 141 -7.97 -2.38 7.04
CA TRP A 141 -8.62 -1.22 6.41
C TRP A 141 -9.61 -0.53 7.34
N LYS A 142 -10.41 -1.29 8.09
CA LYS A 142 -11.38 -0.69 9.02
C LYS A 142 -10.67 0.05 10.15
N THR A 143 -9.63 -0.54 10.74
CA THR A 143 -8.85 0.12 11.79
C THR A 143 -8.25 1.43 11.30
N VAL A 144 -7.58 1.43 10.14
CA VAL A 144 -7.00 2.66 9.57
C VAL A 144 -8.07 3.68 9.18
N ALA A 145 -9.26 3.23 8.76
CA ALA A 145 -10.38 4.14 8.49
C ALA A 145 -10.87 4.84 9.76
N ASP A 146 -11.08 4.07 10.84
CA ASP A 146 -11.51 4.59 12.13
C ASP A 146 -10.44 5.55 12.69
N ASP A 147 -9.15 5.20 12.59
CA ASP A 147 -8.02 6.04 13.03
C ASP A 147 -7.89 7.34 12.21
N LEU A 148 -8.14 7.31 10.89
CA LEU A 148 -8.14 8.51 10.05
C LEU A 148 -9.27 9.47 10.44
N ASP A 149 -10.48 8.94 10.65
CA ASP A 149 -11.61 9.77 11.04
C ASP A 149 -11.36 10.39 12.43
N GLU A 150 -10.77 9.66 13.38
CA GLU A 150 -10.35 10.19 14.67
C GLU A 150 -9.30 11.31 14.54
N ALA A 151 -8.21 11.08 13.79
CA ALA A 151 -7.17 12.10 13.60
C ALA A 151 -7.69 13.37 12.91
N LEU A 152 -8.60 13.24 11.93
CA LEU A 152 -9.24 14.40 11.29
C LEU A 152 -10.18 15.14 12.25
N GLN A 153 -10.88 14.43 13.13
CA GLN A 153 -11.68 15.05 14.19
C GLN A 153 -10.80 15.79 15.20
N GLU A 154 -9.67 15.22 15.62
CA GLU A 154 -8.68 15.88 16.47
C GLU A 154 -8.17 17.17 15.82
N LEU A 155 -7.80 17.13 14.53
CA LEU A 155 -7.37 18.31 13.79
C LEU A 155 -8.45 19.38 13.71
N GLY A 156 -9.68 19.00 13.34
CA GLY A 156 -10.80 19.92 13.26
C GLY A 156 -11.15 20.55 14.61
N GLY A 157 -11.13 19.75 15.69
CA GLY A 157 -11.31 20.20 17.06
C GLY A 157 -10.25 21.23 17.47
N TYR A 158 -8.97 20.92 17.23
CA TYR A 158 -7.87 21.83 17.53
C TYR A 158 -8.00 23.16 16.76
N MET A 159 -8.24 23.10 15.45
CA MET A 159 -8.44 24.29 14.62
C MET A 159 -9.66 25.12 15.08
N GLN A 160 -10.71 24.47 15.57
CA GLN A 160 -11.88 25.14 16.11
C GLN A 160 -11.57 25.85 17.44
N ASP A 161 -10.89 25.17 18.36
CA ASP A 161 -10.54 25.68 19.69
C ASP A 161 -9.60 26.89 19.61
N TRP A 162 -8.67 26.87 18.66
CA TRP A 162 -7.78 27.99 18.35
C TRP A 162 -8.43 29.10 17.51
N ASN A 163 -9.73 29.02 17.25
CA ASN A 163 -10.47 29.96 16.40
C ASN A 163 -9.84 30.17 15.01
N MET A 164 -9.19 29.15 14.45
CA MET A 164 -8.47 29.30 13.19
C MET A 164 -9.39 29.71 12.04
N HIS A 165 -10.65 29.29 12.13
CA HIS A 165 -11.74 29.67 11.22
C HIS A 165 -12.04 31.18 11.18
N ARG A 166 -11.51 32.00 12.11
CA ARG A 166 -11.72 33.45 12.13
C ARG A 166 -10.56 34.22 11.53
N ASP A 167 -9.34 33.81 11.86
CA ASP A 167 -8.16 34.60 11.53
C ASP A 167 -7.41 34.07 10.30
N TRP A 168 -7.72 32.85 9.82
CA TRP A 168 -7.04 32.21 8.68
C TRP A 168 -7.98 31.61 7.61
N ASP A 169 -9.29 31.85 7.69
CA ASP A 169 -10.28 31.24 6.78
C ASP A 169 -10.74 32.14 5.63
N ASP A 170 -9.78 32.71 4.88
CA ASP A 170 -10.04 33.64 3.77
C ASP A 170 -10.98 33.05 2.69
N HIS A 171 -11.04 31.73 2.59
CA HIS A 171 -11.80 31.01 1.57
C HIS A 171 -12.93 30.12 2.12
N GLY A 172 -13.19 30.14 3.43
CA GLY A 172 -14.24 29.31 4.06
C GLY A 172 -13.92 27.80 4.13
N ASN A 173 -12.68 27.41 3.82
CA ASN A 173 -12.25 26.02 3.78
C ASN A 173 -12.16 25.40 5.18
N ILE A 174 -11.79 26.19 6.19
CA ILE A 174 -11.65 25.73 7.58
C ILE A 174 -13.04 25.53 8.20
N VAL A 175 -13.97 26.48 8.03
CA VAL A 175 -15.36 26.30 8.45
C VAL A 175 -15.98 25.07 7.79
N ARG A 176 -15.82 24.91 6.47
CA ARG A 176 -16.38 23.76 5.75
C ARG A 176 -15.79 22.44 6.26
N PHE A 177 -14.49 22.39 6.52
CA PHE A 177 -13.85 21.21 7.09
C PHE A 177 -14.42 20.85 8.47
N ILE A 178 -14.55 21.82 9.37
CA ILE A 178 -15.13 21.58 10.71
C ILE A 178 -16.59 21.12 10.61
N GLU A 179 -17.36 21.66 9.68
CA GLU A 179 -18.75 21.24 9.44
C GLU A 179 -18.85 19.84 8.84
N GLU A 180 -17.92 19.44 7.97
CA GLU A 180 -17.83 18.08 7.39
C GLU A 180 -17.61 16.99 8.46
N LEU A 181 -17.12 17.34 9.64
CA LEU A 181 -16.80 16.42 10.74
C LEU A 181 -17.95 16.20 11.73
N ARG A 182 -19.07 16.93 11.59
CA ARG A 182 -20.27 16.83 12.44
C ARG A 182 -21.28 15.81 11.90
#